data_AF-A0A821E0M5-F1
#
_entry.id   AF-A0A821E0M5-F1
#
_cell.length_a   1.000
_cell.length_b   1.000
_cell.length_c   1.000
_cell.angle_alpha   90.00
_cell.angle_beta   90.00
_cell.angle_gamma   90.00
#
_symmetry.space_group_name_H-M   'P 1'
#
loop_
_entity.id
_entity.type
_entity.pdbx_description
1 polymer ?
#
loop_
_entity_poly.entity_id
_entity_poly.type
_entity_poly.pdbx_seq_one_letter_code
_entity_poly.pdbx_strand_id
1 'polypeptide(L)' 'MSDFEPALITVIAAKFVGATHSSCYFHFTQAVYRAIQRVGLSTSYNNDNDIK' A
#
# COMPACT_ATOMS: atom_id res chain seq x y z
N MET A 1 -11.62 -8.93 3.61
CA MET A 1 -10.79 -7.74 3.39
C MET A 1 -9.41 -8.00 3.97
N SER A 2 -8.34 -7.75 3.24
CA SER A 2 -6.94 -7.97 3.67
C SER A 2 -6.02 -6.85 3.17
N ASP A 3 -4.73 -6.92 3.50
CA ASP A 3 -3.72 -6.08 2.85
C ASP A 3 -3.48 -6.53 1.40
N PHE A 4 -2.71 -5.73 0.65
CA PHE A 4 -2.34 -6.00 -0.74
C PHE A 4 -1.21 -7.03 -0.82
N GLU A 5 -1.52 -8.27 -0.46
CA GLU A 5 -0.59 -9.39 -0.53
C GLU A 5 -0.88 -10.24 -1.78
N PRO A 6 0.01 -10.24 -2.80
CA PRO A 6 -0.24 -10.96 -4.04
C PRO A 6 -0.53 -12.44 -3.83
N ALA A 7 0.22 -13.11 -2.95
CA ALA A 7 0.03 -14.52 -2.64
C ALA A 7 -1.37 -14.80 -2.07
N LEU A 8 -1.86 -13.96 -1.17
CA LEU A 8 -3.18 -14.10 -0.57
C LEU A 8 -4.29 -13.88 -1.60
N ILE A 9 -4.17 -12.82 -2.41
CA ILE A 9 -5.11 -12.52 -3.50
C ILE A 9 -5.19 -13.71 -4.47
N THR A 10 -4.04 -14.24 -4.89
CA THR A 10 -3.96 -15.40 -5.79
C THR A 10 -4.60 -16.64 -5.18
N VAL A 11 -4.31 -16.96 -3.91
CA VAL A 11 -4.91 -18.12 -3.22
C VAL A 11 -6.41 -17.96 -3.10
N ILE A 12 -6.90 -16.76 -2.78
CA ILE A 12 -8.35 -16.53 -2.66
C ILE A 12 -9.04 -16.70 -4.01
N ALA A 13 -8.49 -16.12 -5.08
CA ALA A 13 -9.02 -16.29 -6.44
C ALA A 13 -9.03 -17.75 -6.90
N ALA A 14 -8.02 -18.54 -6.50
CA ALA A 14 -7.90 -19.93 -6.92
C ALA A 14 -8.72 -20.93 -6.09
N LYS A 15 -8.92 -20.66 -4.79
CA LYS A 15 -9.56 -21.62 -3.86
C LYS A 15 -11.01 -21.27 -3.52
N PHE A 16 -11.40 -20.01 -3.66
CA PHE A 16 -12.74 -19.53 -3.31
C PHE A 16 -13.39 -18.89 -4.55
N VAL A 17 -13.62 -19.72 -5.57
CA VAL A 17 -14.24 -19.28 -6.83
C VAL A 17 -15.62 -18.68 -6.55
N GLY A 18 -15.86 -17.47 -7.04
CA GLY A 18 -17.11 -16.73 -6.81
C GLY A 18 -17.17 -15.92 -5.51
N ALA A 19 -16.17 -16.03 -4.63
CA ALA A 19 -16.04 -15.13 -3.50
C ALA A 19 -15.46 -13.79 -3.96
N THR A 20 -16.08 -12.69 -3.53
CA THR A 20 -15.51 -11.35 -3.71
C THR A 20 -14.46 -11.10 -2.64
N HIS A 21 -13.22 -10.85 -3.06
CA HIS A 21 -12.16 -10.35 -2.19
C HIS A 21 -11.92 -8.86 -2.48
N SER A 22 -11.67 -8.11 -1.41
CA SER A 22 -11.27 -6.70 -1.48
C SER A 22 -10.04 -6.47 -0.62
N SER A 23 -9.14 -5.63 -1.11
CA SER A 23 -8.00 -5.16 -0.33
C SER A 23 -8.36 -3.89 0.43
N CYS A 24 -7.73 -3.69 1.59
CA CYS A 24 -7.98 -2.58 2.48
C CYS A 24 -7.21 -1.33 2.02
N TYR A 25 -7.94 -0.30 1.61
CA TYR A 25 -7.35 0.98 1.23
C TYR A 25 -6.62 1.66 2.39
N PHE A 26 -7.15 1.55 3.62
CA PHE A 26 -6.53 2.15 4.80
C PHE A 26 -5.13 1.59 5.11
N HIS A 27 -4.95 0.27 5.02
CA HIS A 27 -3.63 -0.32 5.22
C HIS A 27 -2.68 -0.04 4.05
N PHE A 28 -3.21 0.10 2.82
CA PHE A 28 -2.41 0.54 1.69
C PHE A 28 -1.84 1.94 1.89
N THR A 29 -2.67 2.92 2.29
CA THR A 29 -2.19 4.28 2.54
C THR A 29 -1.17 4.31 3.69
N GLN A 30 -1.37 3.50 4.73
CA GLN A 30 -0.39 3.36 5.82
C GLN A 30 0.94 2.77 5.33
N ALA A 31 0.91 1.75 4.48
CA ALA A 31 2.11 1.15 3.91
C ALA A 31 2.88 2.14 3.01
N VAL A 32 2.16 2.90 2.17
CA VAL A 32 2.72 3.97 1.34
C VAL A 32 3.35 5.05 2.23
N TYR A 33 2.66 5.50 3.27
CA TYR A 33 3.20 6.49 4.20
C TYR A 33 4.51 6.01 4.84
N ARG A 34 4.55 4.77 5.35
CA ARG A 34 5.79 4.19 5.91
C ARG A 34 6.91 4.11 4.88
N ALA A 35 6.60 3.80 3.62
CA ALA A 35 7.59 3.77 2.55
C ALA A 35 8.17 5.17 2.30
N ILE A 36 7.32 6.19 2.19
CA ILE A 36 7.71 7.61 2.03
C ILE A 36 8.65 8.03 3.16
N GLN A 37 8.30 7.71 4.41
CA GLN A 37 9.16 8.02 5.56
C GLN A 37 10.50 7.28 5.50
N ARG A 38 10.48 5.98 5.17
CA ARG A 38 11.68 5.14 5.08
C ARG A 38 12.68 5.64 4.03
N VAL A 39 12.20 6.12 2.88
CA VAL A 39 13.08 6.65 1.82
C VAL A 39 13.40 8.13 2.00
N GLY A 40 13.00 8.75 3.11
CA GLY A 40 13.31 10.16 3.41
C GLY A 40 12.60 11.18 2.51
N LEU A 41 11.61 10.76 1.71
CA LEU A 41 10.92 11.65 0.77
C LEU A 41 10.22 12.81 1.47
N SER A 42 9.70 12.59 2.69
CA SER A 42 9.10 13.68 3.47
C SER A 42 10.13 14.76 3.84
N THR A 43 11.37 14.37 4.14
CA THR A 43 12.46 15.30 4.45
C THR A 43 12.92 16.03 3.20
N SER A 44 13.10 15.30 2.09
CA SER A 44 13.47 15.92 0.81
C SER A 44 12.44 16.95 0.37
N TYR A 45 11.16 16.59 0.39
CA TYR A 45 10.06 17.50 0.05
C TYR A 45 10.05 18.77 0.92
N ASN A 46 10.25 18.63 2.23
CA ASN A 46 10.25 19.77 3.15
C ASN A 46 11.50 20.66 3.07
N ASN A 47 12.57 20.22 2.41
CA ASN A 47 13.82 20.99 2.27
C ASN A 47 14.12 21.38 0.83
N ASP A 48 13.25 21.02 -0.11
CA ASP A 48 13.35 21.40 -1.50
C ASP A 48 13.06 22.90 -1.64
N ASN A 49 14.02 23.65 -2.17
CA ASN A 49 13.89 25.09 -2.39
C ASN A 49 13.19 25.41 -3.72
N ASP A 50 13.02 24.43 -4.60
CA ASP A 50 12.30 24.62 -5.87
C ASP A 50 10.78 24.44 -5.68
N ILE A 51 10.37 23.78 -4.58
CA ILE A 51 8.96 23.58 -4.18
C ILE A 51 8.52 24.61 -3.12
N LYS A 52 9.46 25.26 -2.42
CA LYS A 52 9.18 26.36 -1.47
C LYS A 52 9.09 27.70 -2.16
#